data_AF-A0AA36Y655-F1
#
_entry.id   AF-A0AA36Y655-F1
#
_cell.length_a   1.000
_cell.length_b   1.000
_cell.length_c   1.000
_cell.angle_alpha   90.00
_cell.angle_beta   90.00
_cell.angle_gamma   90.00
#
_symmetry.space_group_name_H-M   'P 1'
#
loop_
_entity.id
_entity.type
_entity.pdbx_description
1 polymer ?
#
loop_
_entity_poly.entity_id
_entity_poly.type
_entity_poly.pdbx_seq_one_letter_code
_entity_poly.pdbx_strand_id
1 'polypeptide(L)' 'MSGDALEKYYREELEERLISHLAAVKGITLEDAMDGYYRSRLAEKIYEGLDAVQYLDYRVLVRILLNTEPELFAA' A
#
# COMPACT_ATOMS: atom_id res chain seq x y z
N MET A 1 10.73 16.11 17.07
CA MET A 1 9.62 15.26 16.58
C MET A 1 9.53 14.06 17.51
N SER A 2 8.32 13.69 17.96
CA SER A 2 8.11 12.42 18.69
C SER A 2 8.25 11.23 17.73
N GLY A 3 8.50 10.03 18.26
CA GLY A 3 8.58 8.80 17.46
C GLY A 3 7.34 8.59 16.59
N ASP A 4 6.15 8.81 17.17
CA ASP A 4 4.86 8.64 16.50
C ASP A 4 4.69 9.57 15.28
N ALA A 5 5.23 10.80 15.34
CA ALA A 5 5.15 11.74 14.23
C ALA A 5 6.04 11.31 13.05
N LEU A 6 7.20 10.72 13.36
CA LEU A 6 8.13 10.20 12.36
C LEU A 6 7.56 8.93 11.69
N GLU A 7 7.00 8.02 12.49
CA GLU A 7 6.38 6.79 11.98
C GLU A 7 5.19 7.08 11.08
N LYS A 8 4.35 8.06 11.47
CA LYS A 8 3.26 8.54 10.60
C LYS A 8 3.78 9.06 9.26
N TYR A 9 4.81 9.89 9.25
CA TYR A 9 5.39 10.44 8.03
C TYR A 9 5.95 9.33 7.11
N TYR A 10 6.70 8.37 7.68
CA TYR A 10 7.21 7.23 6.93
C TYR A 10 6.09 6.40 6.30
N ARG A 11 5.00 6.18 7.04
CA ARG A 11 3.85 5.44 6.53
C ARG A 11 3.16 6.19 5.39
N GLU A 12 2.89 7.48 5.54
CA GLU A 12 2.26 8.28 4.48
C GLU A 12 3.10 8.27 3.18
N GLU A 13 4.43 8.43 3.30
CA GLU A 13 5.34 8.34 2.14
C GLU A 13 5.32 6.94 1.50
N LEU A 14 5.29 5.88 2.31
CA LEU A 14 5.20 4.50 1.84
C LEU A 14 3.92 4.25 1.04
N GLU A 15 2.77 4.68 1.58
CA GLU A 15 1.46 4.54 0.93
C GLU A 15 1.42 5.29 -0.40
N GLU A 16 1.89 6.53 -0.44
CA GLU A 16 1.90 7.34 -1.66
C GLU A 16 2.69 6.66 -2.79
N ARG A 17 3.86 6.11 -2.46
CA ARG A 17 4.72 5.40 -3.42
C ARG A 17 4.12 4.07 -3.85
N LEU A 18 3.51 3.34 -2.92
CA LEU A 18 2.83 2.07 -3.19
C LEU A 18 1.68 2.29 -4.17
N ILE A 19 0.77 3.23 -3.87
CA ILE A 19 -0.41 3.53 -4.69
C ILE A 19 0.00 4.01 -6.08
N SER A 20 0.98 4.93 -6.15
CA SER A 20 1.49 5.43 -7.43
C SER A 20 2.09 4.31 -8.29
N HIS A 21 2.81 3.38 -7.66
CA HIS A 21 3.38 2.23 -8.35
C HIS A 21 2.32 1.22 -8.79
N LEU A 22 1.32 0.96 -7.94
CA LEU A 22 0.18 0.10 -8.24
C LEU A 22 -0.58 0.59 -9.48
N ALA A 23 -0.88 1.90 -9.53
CA ALA A 23 -1.53 2.53 -10.68
C ALA A 23 -0.72 2.30 -11.97
N ALA A 24 0.61 2.53 -11.91
CA ALA A 24 1.50 2.34 -13.05
C ALA A 24 1.60 0.86 -13.51
N VAL A 25 1.69 -0.10 -12.57
CA VAL A 25 1.80 -1.53 -12.88
C VAL A 25 0.51 -2.07 -13.49
N LYS A 26 -0.65 -1.61 -13.02
CA LYS A 26 -1.96 -2.09 -13.49
C LYS A 26 -2.53 -1.29 -14.65
N GLY A 27 -1.96 -0.12 -14.97
CA GLY A 27 -2.47 0.78 -16.00
C GLY A 27 -3.84 1.36 -15.64
N ILE A 28 -4.08 1.62 -14.36
CA ILE A 28 -5.34 2.17 -13.83
C ILE A 28 -5.14 3.60 -13.32
N THR A 29 -6.24 4.31 -13.04
CA THR A 29 -6.15 5.65 -12.48
C THR A 29 -5.60 5.61 -11.04
N LEU A 30 -5.07 6.74 -10.56
CA LEU A 30 -4.69 6.85 -9.15
C LEU A 30 -5.89 6.63 -8.23
N GLU A 31 -7.08 7.08 -8.62
CA GLU A 31 -8.32 6.91 -7.86
C GLU A 31 -8.68 5.42 -7.72
N ASP A 32 -8.64 4.66 -8.81
CA ASP A 32 -8.90 3.21 -8.77
C ASP A 32 -7.84 2.46 -7.94
N ALA A 33 -6.58 2.89 -8.03
CA ALA A 33 -5.50 2.32 -7.23
C ALA A 33 -5.68 2.62 -5.74
N MET A 34 -6.14 3.83 -5.39
CA MET A 34 -6.47 4.22 -4.01
C MET A 34 -7.63 3.40 -3.47
N ASP A 35 -8.73 3.27 -4.22
CA ASP A 35 -9.89 2.47 -3.78
C ASP A 35 -9.48 1.02 -3.51
N GLY A 36 -8.77 0.40 -4.46
CA GLY A 36 -8.30 -0.97 -4.30
C GLY A 36 -7.31 -1.13 -3.13
N TYR A 37 -6.37 -0.19 -2.96
CA TYR A 37 -5.43 -0.23 -1.83
C TYR A 37 -6.14 -0.09 -0.49
N TYR A 38 -6.98 0.92 -0.28
CA TYR A 38 -7.62 1.17 1.02
C TYR A 38 -8.67 0.13 1.40
N ARG A 39 -9.14 -0.68 0.43
CA ARG A 39 -9.99 -1.86 0.69
C ARG A 39 -9.20 -3.14 0.98
N SER A 40 -7.88 -3.09 0.89
CA SER A 40 -7.02 -4.27 1.04
C SER A 40 -6.71 -4.59 2.50
N ARG A 41 -6.53 -5.89 2.77
CA ARG A 41 -5.98 -6.37 4.04
C ARG A 41 -4.53 -5.92 4.22
N LEU A 42 -3.79 -5.71 3.13
CA LEU A 42 -2.44 -5.17 3.20
C LEU A 42 -2.40 -3.76 3.81
N ALA A 43 -3.33 -2.88 3.43
CA ALA A 43 -3.40 -1.53 3.99
C ALA A 43 -3.69 -1.56 5.49
N GLU A 44 -4.59 -2.43 5.93
CA GLU A 44 -4.85 -2.66 7.37
C GLU A 44 -3.58 -3.14 8.10
N LYS A 45 -2.83 -4.09 7.53
CA LYS A 45 -1.56 -4.54 8.12
C LYS A 45 -0.51 -3.44 8.21
N ILE A 46 -0.38 -2.60 7.18
CA ILE A 46 0.54 -1.45 7.20
C ILE A 46 0.11 -0.44 8.27
N TYR A 47 -1.19 -0.18 8.40
CA TYR A 47 -1.73 0.76 9.38
C TYR A 47 -1.52 0.28 10.83
N GLU A 48 -1.82 -0.99 11.10
CA GLU A 48 -1.71 -1.64 12.41
C GLU A 48 -0.27 -2.11 12.75
N GLY A 49 0.66 -2.01 11.80
CA GLY A 49 2.06 -2.42 11.97
C GLY A 49 2.26 -3.94 12.09
N LEU A 50 1.35 -4.73 11.53
CA LEU A 50 1.33 -6.19 11.63
C LEU A 50 2.41 -6.83 10.74
N ASP A 51 3.00 -7.93 11.21
CA ASP A 51 4.01 -8.70 10.48
C ASP A 51 5.23 -7.88 10.00
N ALA A 52 5.44 -6.67 10.53
CA ALA A 52 6.49 -5.73 10.14
C ALA A 52 6.47 -5.35 8.64
N VAL A 53 5.32 -5.49 7.95
CA VAL A 53 5.22 -5.24 6.49
C VAL A 53 5.44 -3.78 6.12
N GLN A 54 5.19 -2.84 7.03
CA GLN A 54 5.43 -1.41 6.85
C GLN A 54 6.90 -1.05 6.62
N TYR A 55 7.84 -1.98 6.83
CA TYR A 55 9.26 -1.78 6.55
C TYR A 55 9.73 -2.39 5.22
N LEU A 56 8.83 -2.99 4.44
CA LEU A 56 9.14 -3.52 3.11
C LEU A 56 9.17 -2.41 2.06
N ASP A 57 9.92 -2.64 0.97
CA ASP A 57 9.88 -1.75 -0.20
C ASP A 57 8.50 -1.76 -0.85
N TYR A 58 8.01 -0.57 -1.21
CA TYR A 58 6.69 -0.38 -1.84
C TYR A 58 6.44 -1.27 -3.07
N ARG A 59 7.48 -1.64 -3.84
CA ARG A 59 7.32 -2.54 -5.00
C ARG A 59 7.04 -3.98 -4.57
N VAL A 60 7.65 -4.40 -3.46
CA VAL A 60 7.35 -5.71 -2.85
C VAL A 60 5.92 -5.70 -2.32
N LEU A 61 5.49 -4.62 -1.67
CA LEU A 61 4.12 -4.47 -1.17
C LEU A 61 3.09 -4.52 -2.31
N VAL A 62 3.33 -3.84 -3.44
CA VAL A 62 2.46 -3.96 -4.62
C VAL A 62 2.41 -5.41 -5.12
N ARG A 63 3.54 -6.12 -5.17
CA ARG A 63 3.57 -7.52 -5.59
C ARG A 63 2.83 -8.44 -4.60
N ILE A 64 2.93 -8.18 -3.30
CA ILE A 64 2.15 -8.90 -2.27
C ILE A 64 0.67 -8.66 -2.54
N LEU A 65 0.25 -7.39 -2.60
CA LEU A 65 -1.15 -6.99 -2.83
C LEU A 65 -1.75 -7.69 -4.05
N LEU A 66 -1.07 -7.63 -5.20
CA LEU A 66 -1.56 -8.25 -6.44
C LEU A 66 -1.57 -9.78 -6.41
N ASN A 67 -0.75 -10.42 -5.57
CA ASN A 67 -0.73 -11.88 -5.44
C ASN A 67 -1.74 -12.40 -4.42
N THR A 68 -1.99 -11.64 -3.34
CA THR A 68 -2.82 -12.08 -2.22
C THR A 68 -4.25 -11.57 -2.29
N GLU A 69 -4.49 -10.49 -3.02
CA GLU A 69 -5.79 -9.82 -3.16
C GLU A 69 -6.07 -9.42 -4.63
N PRO A 70 -5.86 -10.30 -5.63
CA PRO A 70 -6.08 -9.97 -7.04
C PRO A 70 -7.51 -9.56 -7.36
N GLU A 71 -8.49 -10.01 -6.56
CA GLU A 71 -9.92 -9.70 -6.71
C GLU A 71 -10.24 -8.20 -6.62
N LEU A 72 -9.39 -7.42 -5.96
CA LEU A 72 -9.56 -5.96 -5.84
C LEU A 72 -9.27 -5.22 -7.15
N PHE A 73 -8.65 -5.91 -8.12
CA PHE A 73 -8.21 -5.32 -9.39
C PHE A 73 -8.54 -6.21 -10.60
N ALA A 74 -9.51 -7.09 -10.46
CA ALA A 74 -10.09 -7.83 -11.57
C ALA A 74 -11.12 -6.96 -12.29
N ALA A 75 -11.09 -6.99 -13.63
CA ALA A 75 -12.08 -6.31 -14.48
C ALA A 75 -13.37 -7.15 -14.62
#